data_AF-A0A5J4RVK9-F1
#
_entry.id   AF-A0A5J4RVK9-F1
#
_cell.length_a   1.000
_cell.length_b   1.000
_cell.length_c   1.000
_cell.angle_alpha   90.00
_cell.angle_beta   90.00
_cell.angle_gamma   90.00
#
_symmetry.space_group_name_H-M   'P 1'
#
loop_
_entity.id
_entity.type
_entity.pdbx_description
1 polymer ?
#
loop_
_entity_poly.entity_id
_entity_poly.type
_entity_poly.pdbx_seq_one_letter_code
_entity_poly.pdbx_strand_id
1 'polypeptide(L)'
;MNTKIQFYIEKNIYFVEYISSYQQRKDALLQRLYNHNLTKMIQEDLFKKIVSHSKEYGFVFPSSDIYDGLGAVYDYGQMGVELKNNVKKYWWDSMVLLHENIVGLDSAIFMHPTIWKASGHVDAFNDPLIDNKDSKKRYRADVLIEEQLAKYDDKIEKEISKAARKFGDNFNETVFRSTNTRILEQQTKRDTLHIRFAKALNNSNLEELRQIIIDEGIVCPLSGTKNWTEVRQFNLMFTTEMGSTTEGSMKIYLRPETAQGIFVNNFTRFLR
;
A
#
# COMPACT_ATOMS: atom_id res chain seq x y z
N MET A 1 -43.60 -15.72 52.89
CA MET A 1 -42.19 -15.88 52.47
C MET A 1 -42.20 -16.90 51.34
N ASN A 2 -41.97 -16.61 50.07
CA ASN A 2 -40.58 -16.61 49.55
C ASN A 2 -40.43 -16.11 48.10
N THR A 3 -41.42 -15.44 47.51
CA THR A 3 -41.35 -14.96 46.11
C THR A 3 -40.27 -13.89 45.89
N LYS A 4 -39.98 -13.05 46.90
CA LYS A 4 -38.87 -12.09 46.84
C LYS A 4 -37.50 -12.78 46.90
N ILE A 5 -37.35 -13.87 47.66
CA ILE A 5 -36.09 -14.59 47.78
C ILE A 5 -35.79 -15.37 46.49
N GLN A 6 -36.80 -16.00 45.89
CA GLN A 6 -36.69 -16.65 44.58
C GLN A 6 -36.20 -15.68 43.49
N PHE A 7 -36.79 -14.48 43.44
CA PHE A 7 -36.43 -13.44 42.46
C PHE A 7 -35.00 -12.93 42.64
N TYR A 8 -34.52 -12.81 43.89
CA TYR A 8 -33.13 -12.42 44.17
C TYR A 8 -32.13 -13.53 43.82
N ILE A 9 -32.50 -14.80 43.98
CA ILE A 9 -31.66 -15.94 43.60
C ILE A 9 -31.55 -16.03 42.08
N GLU A 10 -32.67 -15.96 41.35
CA GLU A 10 -32.68 -15.98 39.88
C GLU A 10 -31.87 -14.81 39.30
N LYS A 11 -32.06 -13.58 39.81
CA LYS A 11 -31.26 -12.43 39.34
C LYS A 11 -29.76 -12.58 39.61
N ASN A 12 -29.38 -13.20 40.72
CA ASN A 12 -27.96 -13.48 40.98
C ASN A 12 -27.41 -14.56 40.05
N ILE A 13 -28.18 -15.60 39.73
CA ILE A 13 -27.77 -16.65 38.78
C ILE A 13 -27.55 -16.04 37.39
N TYR A 14 -28.51 -15.25 36.88
CA TYR A 14 -28.36 -14.56 35.59
C TYR A 14 -27.17 -13.61 35.57
N PHE A 15 -26.87 -12.94 36.69
CA PHE A 15 -25.72 -12.04 36.80
C PHE A 15 -24.39 -12.80 36.76
N VAL A 16 -24.30 -13.96 37.42
CA VAL A 16 -23.11 -14.83 37.41
C VAL A 16 -22.89 -15.44 36.01
N GLU A 17 -23.94 -15.93 35.36
CA GLU A 17 -23.87 -16.45 33.99
C GLU A 17 -23.45 -15.37 32.99
N TYR A 18 -23.98 -14.14 33.14
CA TYR A 18 -23.60 -13.01 32.32
C TYR A 18 -22.12 -12.66 32.47
N ILE A 19 -21.60 -12.59 33.70
CA ILE A 19 -20.17 -12.34 33.96
C ILE A 19 -19.29 -13.45 33.36
N SER A 20 -19.69 -14.71 33.53
CA SER A 20 -18.95 -15.86 32.99
C SER A 20 -18.88 -15.81 31.46
N SER A 21 -20.01 -15.57 30.78
CA SER A 21 -20.06 -15.45 29.32
C SER A 21 -19.25 -14.27 28.78
N TYR A 22 -19.25 -13.14 29.50
CA TYR A 22 -18.47 -11.95 29.14
C TYR A 22 -16.96 -12.22 29.25
N GLN A 23 -16.53 -12.92 30.30
CA GLN A 23 -15.14 -13.33 30.48
C GLN A 23 -14.69 -14.26 29.34
N GLN A 24 -15.50 -15.27 29.01
CA GLN A 24 -15.22 -16.23 27.94
C GLN A 24 -15.08 -15.57 26.56
N ARG A 25 -15.97 -14.62 26.22
CA ARG A 25 -15.91 -13.86 24.97
C ARG A 25 -14.70 -12.91 24.92
N LYS A 26 -14.35 -12.29 26.06
CA LYS A 26 -13.15 -11.46 26.20
C LYS A 26 -11.88 -12.28 25.95
N ASP A 27 -11.81 -13.48 26.52
CA ASP A 27 -10.67 -14.39 26.36
C ASP A 27 -10.57 -14.90 24.91
N ALA A 28 -11.69 -15.28 24.27
CA ALA A 28 -11.70 -15.68 22.87
C ALA A 28 -11.23 -14.57 21.91
N LEU A 29 -11.59 -13.31 22.20
CA LEU A 29 -11.21 -12.18 21.34
C LEU A 29 -9.80 -11.65 21.65
N LEU A 30 -9.31 -11.82 22.88
CA LEU A 30 -7.89 -11.69 23.21
C LEU A 30 -7.08 -12.76 22.47
N GLN A 31 -7.56 -14.01 22.44
CA GLN A 31 -6.95 -15.09 21.68
C GLN A 31 -6.94 -14.78 20.18
N ARG A 32 -8.02 -14.24 19.61
CA ARG A 32 -8.07 -13.86 18.18
C ARG A 32 -7.14 -12.68 17.85
N LEU A 33 -7.08 -11.64 18.68
CA LEU A 33 -6.15 -10.52 18.47
C LEU A 33 -4.70 -10.95 18.67
N TYR A 34 -4.44 -11.78 19.68
CA TYR A 34 -3.14 -12.40 19.90
C TYR A 34 -2.76 -13.24 18.69
N ASN A 35 -3.65 -14.10 18.19
CA ASN A 35 -3.42 -14.92 17.00
C ASN A 35 -3.22 -14.06 15.75
N HIS A 36 -3.98 -12.99 15.52
CA HIS A 36 -3.78 -12.12 14.36
C HIS A 36 -2.43 -11.39 14.40
N ASN A 37 -2.07 -10.81 15.54
CA ASN A 37 -0.77 -10.17 15.72
C ASN A 37 0.37 -11.19 15.67
N LEU A 38 0.16 -12.40 16.21
CA LEU A 38 1.10 -13.50 16.15
C LEU A 38 1.26 -13.99 14.70
N THR A 39 0.19 -14.10 13.91
CA THR A 39 0.25 -14.43 12.48
C THR A 39 1.02 -13.37 11.71
N LYS A 40 0.76 -12.08 11.98
CA LYS A 40 1.51 -10.97 11.37
C LYS A 40 3.00 -11.01 11.76
N MET A 41 3.31 -11.22 13.04
CA MET A 41 4.69 -11.39 13.51
C MET A 41 5.37 -12.63 12.91
N ILE A 42 4.66 -13.75 12.79
CA ILE A 42 5.14 -14.98 12.16
C ILE A 42 5.41 -14.72 10.67
N GLN A 43 4.55 -13.96 10.00
CA GLN A 43 4.73 -13.61 8.59
C GLN A 43 5.93 -12.68 8.38
N GLU A 44 6.13 -11.69 9.26
CA GLU A 44 7.32 -10.83 9.25
C GLU A 44 8.60 -11.62 9.55
N ASP A 45 8.57 -12.53 10.51
CA ASP A 45 9.71 -13.40 10.84
C ASP A 45 10.03 -14.38 9.69
N LEU A 46 8.99 -14.97 9.09
CA LEU A 46 9.13 -15.81 7.90
C LEU A 46 9.70 -15.03 6.73
N PHE A 47 9.24 -13.80 6.49
CA PHE A 47 9.78 -12.95 5.43
C PHE A 47 11.26 -12.65 5.66
N LYS A 48 11.67 -12.32 6.90
CA LYS A 48 13.09 -12.14 7.25
C LYS A 48 13.91 -13.41 7.00
N LYS A 49 13.38 -14.59 7.34
CA LYS A 49 14.03 -15.88 7.04
C LYS A 49 14.20 -16.11 5.54
N ILE A 50 13.18 -15.80 4.73
CA ILE A 50 13.26 -15.92 3.26
C ILE A 50 14.31 -14.96 2.70
N VAL A 51 14.35 -13.71 3.17
CA VAL A 51 15.37 -12.73 2.75
C VAL A 51 16.77 -13.23 3.10
N SER A 52 16.98 -13.72 4.33
CA SER A 52 18.26 -14.29 4.76
C SER A 52 18.68 -15.48 3.89
N HIS A 53 17.76 -16.42 3.67
CA HIS A 53 18.01 -17.58 2.80
C HIS A 53 18.32 -17.17 1.36
N SER A 54 17.58 -16.20 0.82
CA SER A 54 17.80 -15.71 -0.55
C SER A 54 19.18 -15.08 -0.71
N LYS A 55 19.66 -14.37 0.31
CA LYS A 55 21.02 -13.80 0.34
C LYS A 55 22.08 -14.89 0.49
N GLU A 56 21.92 -15.79 1.45
CA GLU A 56 22.90 -16.82 1.80
C GLU A 56 23.10 -17.86 0.69
N TYR A 57 22.02 -18.26 0.00
CA TYR A 57 22.05 -19.31 -1.02
C TYR A 57 22.15 -18.78 -2.46
N GLY A 58 22.47 -17.49 -2.63
CA GLY A 58 22.77 -16.92 -3.95
C GLY A 58 21.56 -16.76 -4.86
N PHE A 59 20.39 -16.41 -4.30
CA PHE A 59 19.22 -16.01 -5.08
C PHE A 59 19.26 -14.52 -5.41
N VAL A 60 19.11 -13.66 -4.40
CA VAL A 60 19.04 -12.20 -4.58
C VAL A 60 19.73 -11.52 -3.41
N PHE A 61 20.52 -10.49 -3.69
CA PHE A 61 21.19 -9.68 -2.68
C PHE A 61 21.26 -8.20 -3.12
N PRO A 62 21.41 -7.24 -2.18
CA PRO A 62 21.53 -5.82 -2.51
C PRO A 62 22.68 -5.58 -3.50
N SER A 63 22.41 -4.80 -4.55
CA SER A 63 23.46 -4.47 -5.51
C SER A 63 24.47 -3.53 -4.87
N SER A 64 25.74 -3.70 -5.22
CA SER A 64 26.85 -2.91 -4.65
C SER A 64 26.95 -2.99 -3.12
N ASP A 65 26.62 -4.15 -2.51
CA ASP A 65 26.58 -4.35 -1.04
C ASP A 65 27.89 -3.93 -0.32
N ILE A 66 29.04 -4.09 -0.99
CA ILE A 66 30.35 -3.69 -0.45
C ILE A 66 30.59 -2.16 -0.43
N TYR A 67 29.70 -1.39 -1.07
CA TYR A 67 29.70 0.07 -1.15
C TYR A 67 28.41 0.65 -0.54
N ASP A 68 27.97 0.09 0.59
CA ASP A 68 26.72 0.44 1.32
C ASP A 68 25.41 0.15 0.56
N GLY A 69 25.52 -0.44 -0.63
CA GLY A 69 24.38 -0.80 -1.47
C GLY A 69 23.71 0.38 -2.16
N LEU A 70 22.86 0.08 -3.14
CA LEU A 70 21.98 1.07 -3.76
C LEU A 70 20.51 0.73 -3.44
N GLY A 71 19.80 1.69 -2.86
CA GLY A 71 18.41 1.49 -2.42
C GLY A 71 17.51 1.00 -3.55
N ALA A 72 16.76 -0.07 -3.29
CA ALA A 72 15.85 -0.73 -4.23
C ALA A 72 16.51 -1.33 -5.49
N VAL A 73 17.83 -1.51 -5.51
CA VAL A 73 18.56 -2.18 -6.61
C VAL A 73 19.19 -3.47 -6.10
N TYR A 74 19.00 -4.56 -6.83
CA TYR A 74 19.39 -5.91 -6.41
C TYR A 74 20.03 -6.69 -7.55
N ASP A 75 20.99 -7.54 -7.19
CA ASP A 75 21.64 -8.47 -8.10
C ASP A 75 21.14 -9.90 -7.86
N TYR A 76 21.08 -10.69 -8.94
CA TYR A 76 20.72 -12.12 -8.89
C TYR A 76 22.00 -12.96 -8.86
N GLY A 77 22.12 -13.83 -7.85
CA GLY A 77 23.21 -14.81 -7.77
C GLY A 77 22.98 -16.03 -8.65
N GLN A 78 23.85 -17.05 -8.53
CA GLN A 78 23.79 -18.24 -9.38
C GLN A 78 22.42 -18.94 -9.38
N MET A 79 21.81 -19.15 -8.21
CA MET A 79 20.50 -19.80 -8.11
C MET A 79 19.38 -18.88 -8.57
N GLY A 80 19.52 -17.58 -8.33
CA GLY A 80 18.54 -16.57 -8.71
C GLY A 80 18.44 -16.39 -10.21
N VAL A 81 19.58 -16.39 -10.92
CA VAL A 81 19.62 -16.29 -12.38
C VAL A 81 18.95 -17.50 -13.03
N GLU A 82 19.26 -18.71 -12.57
CA GLU A 82 18.62 -19.94 -13.06
C GLU A 82 17.11 -19.93 -12.81
N LEU A 83 16.68 -19.59 -11.59
CA LEU A 83 15.26 -19.48 -11.27
C LEU A 83 14.56 -18.44 -12.17
N LYS A 84 15.15 -17.26 -12.32
CA LYS A 84 14.61 -16.18 -13.16
C LYS A 84 14.48 -16.60 -14.62
N ASN A 85 15.49 -17.29 -15.16
CA ASN A 85 15.48 -17.78 -16.54
C ASN A 85 14.41 -18.85 -16.74
N ASN A 86 14.27 -19.78 -15.79
CA ASN A 86 13.24 -20.82 -15.83
C ASN A 86 11.83 -20.23 -15.80
N VAL A 87 11.57 -19.26 -14.93
CA VAL A 87 10.29 -18.55 -14.85
C VAL A 87 9.99 -17.80 -16.15
N LYS A 88 10.98 -17.06 -16.68
CA LYS A 88 10.84 -16.35 -17.96
C LYS A 88 10.53 -17.30 -19.12
N LYS A 89 11.24 -18.43 -19.19
CA LYS A 89 11.03 -19.44 -20.23
C LYS A 89 9.64 -20.05 -20.14
N TYR A 90 9.22 -20.47 -18.95
CA TYR A 90 7.88 -21.02 -18.74
C TYR A 90 6.79 -20.00 -19.13
N TRP A 91 6.96 -18.73 -18.75
CA TRP A 91 6.03 -17.67 -19.13
C TRP A 91 6.00 -17.44 -20.65
N TRP A 92 7.16 -17.42 -21.30
CA TRP A 92 7.24 -17.27 -22.75
C TRP A 92 6.59 -18.44 -23.49
N ASP A 93 6.91 -19.67 -23.10
CA ASP A 93 6.34 -20.86 -23.70
C ASP A 93 4.81 -20.86 -23.54
N SER A 94 4.31 -20.57 -22.34
CA SER A 94 2.87 -20.54 -22.06
C SER A 94 2.12 -19.40 -22.76
N MET A 95 2.67 -18.19 -22.80
CA MET A 95 1.97 -17.02 -23.34
C MET A 95 2.19 -16.87 -24.85
N VAL A 96 3.38 -17.15 -25.36
CA VAL A 96 3.72 -16.89 -26.77
C VAL A 96 3.63 -18.15 -27.61
N LEU A 97 4.16 -19.29 -27.15
CA LEU A 97 4.22 -20.50 -28.00
C LEU A 97 2.91 -21.30 -28.01
N LEU A 98 2.12 -21.25 -26.94
CA LEU A 98 0.83 -21.96 -26.86
C LEU A 98 -0.36 -21.13 -27.39
N HIS A 99 -0.16 -19.89 -27.80
CA HIS A 99 -1.21 -19.01 -28.30
C HIS A 99 -0.89 -18.55 -29.72
N GLU A 100 -1.82 -18.77 -30.65
CA GLU A 100 -1.64 -18.41 -32.07
C GLU A 100 -1.68 -16.89 -32.31
N ASN A 101 -2.21 -16.12 -31.36
CA ASN A 101 -2.48 -14.68 -31.49
C ASN A 101 -1.51 -13.80 -30.69
N ILE A 102 -0.42 -14.35 -30.16
CA ILE A 102 0.58 -13.60 -29.38
C ILE A 102 1.94 -13.71 -30.08
N VAL A 103 2.56 -12.56 -30.35
CA VAL A 103 3.85 -12.49 -31.05
C VAL A 103 4.93 -11.94 -30.13
N GLY A 104 6.09 -12.58 -30.15
CA GLY A 104 7.27 -12.15 -29.42
C GLY A 104 7.90 -10.88 -30.00
N LEU A 105 8.27 -9.94 -29.14
CA LEU A 105 9.01 -8.73 -29.51
C LEU A 105 9.99 -8.36 -28.39
N ASP A 106 11.21 -7.98 -28.77
CA ASP A 106 12.17 -7.33 -27.88
C ASP A 106 12.47 -5.92 -28.39
N SER A 107 12.07 -4.91 -27.61
CA SER A 107 12.23 -3.49 -27.95
C SER A 107 13.37 -2.87 -27.15
N ALA A 108 13.99 -1.82 -27.71
CA ALA A 108 15.04 -1.07 -27.02
C ALA A 108 14.54 -0.43 -25.71
N ILE A 109 15.44 -0.27 -24.74
CA ILE A 109 15.17 0.42 -23.47
C ILE A 109 15.03 1.93 -23.71
N PHE A 110 15.93 2.50 -24.52
CA PHE A 110 15.85 3.90 -24.92
C PHE A 110 14.91 4.06 -26.11
N MET A 111 13.96 4.97 -25.95
CA MET A 111 12.97 5.31 -26.97
C MET A 111 12.91 6.83 -27.14
N HIS A 112 12.47 7.28 -28.31
CA HIS A 112 12.39 8.71 -28.61
C HIS A 112 11.48 9.44 -27.59
N PRO A 113 11.88 10.61 -27.04
CA PRO A 113 11.15 11.27 -25.95
C PRO A 113 9.69 11.59 -26.23
N THR A 114 9.35 11.87 -27.49
CA THR A 114 7.97 12.16 -27.91
C THR A 114 7.00 11.01 -27.65
N ILE A 115 7.48 9.77 -27.58
CA ILE A 115 6.65 8.59 -27.26
C ILE A 115 6.14 8.70 -25.82
N TRP A 116 6.98 9.14 -24.88
CA TRP A 116 6.62 9.32 -23.47
C TRP A 116 5.70 10.53 -23.26
N LYS A 117 5.84 11.56 -24.11
CA LYS A 117 4.91 12.69 -24.13
C LYS A 117 3.54 12.28 -24.69
N ALA A 118 3.52 11.56 -25.81
CA ALA A 118 2.30 11.10 -26.46
C ALA A 118 1.51 10.09 -25.60
N SER A 119 2.21 9.22 -24.89
CA SER A 119 1.59 8.28 -23.93
C SER A 119 1.19 8.93 -22.60
N GLY A 120 1.49 10.21 -22.39
CA GLY A 120 1.16 10.95 -21.17
C GLY A 120 2.12 10.71 -20.00
N HIS A 121 3.12 9.84 -20.12
CA HIS A 121 4.07 9.55 -19.04
C HIS A 121 4.86 10.79 -18.57
N VAL A 122 5.22 11.69 -19.49
CA VAL A 122 5.93 12.92 -19.09
C VAL A 122 5.09 13.81 -18.19
N ASP A 123 3.77 13.85 -18.40
CA ASP A 123 2.87 14.80 -17.74
C ASP A 123 2.14 14.17 -16.53
N ALA A 124 1.82 12.88 -16.59
CA ALA A 124 0.98 12.19 -15.63
C ALA A 124 1.72 11.17 -14.75
N PHE A 125 2.94 10.76 -15.10
CA PHE A 125 3.72 9.78 -14.32
C PHE A 125 4.52 10.45 -13.19
N ASN A 126 3.79 11.16 -12.32
CA ASN A 126 4.36 11.94 -11.24
C ASN A 126 3.72 11.55 -9.90
N ASP A 127 4.55 11.29 -8.90
CA ASP A 127 4.08 11.11 -7.52
C ASP A 127 4.06 12.46 -6.78
N PRO A 128 3.01 12.76 -5.99
CA PRO A 128 2.98 13.95 -5.15
C PRO A 128 3.85 13.70 -3.90
N LEU A 129 5.02 14.34 -3.83
CA LEU A 129 5.96 14.17 -2.72
C LEU A 129 5.97 15.38 -1.79
N ILE A 130 6.07 15.10 -0.49
CA ILE A 130 6.15 16.08 0.60
C ILE A 130 7.32 15.72 1.53
N ASP A 131 8.09 16.71 1.94
CA ASP A 131 9.24 16.52 2.83
C ASP A 131 8.88 17.00 4.25
N ASN A 132 9.34 16.29 5.27
CA ASN A 132 9.28 16.78 6.65
C ASN A 132 10.61 17.47 6.99
N LYS A 133 10.57 18.73 7.42
CA LYS A 133 11.78 19.56 7.63
C LYS A 133 12.65 19.06 8.79
N ASP A 134 12.06 18.39 9.76
CA ASP A 134 12.78 17.96 10.97
C ASP A 134 13.46 16.60 10.75
N SER A 135 12.74 15.63 10.18
CA SER A 135 13.28 14.29 9.85
C SER A 135 14.08 14.25 8.55
N LYS A 136 13.95 15.26 7.69
CA LYS A 136 14.49 15.33 6.32
C LYS A 136 14.06 14.16 5.42
N LYS A 137 13.03 13.42 5.83
CA LYS A 137 12.50 12.30 5.05
C LYS A 137 11.41 12.77 4.10
N ARG A 138 11.43 12.18 2.92
CA ARG A 138 10.44 12.36 1.87
C ARG A 138 9.34 11.31 2.00
N TYR A 139 8.11 11.75 1.81
CA TYR A 139 6.92 10.92 1.84
C TYR A 139 6.06 11.20 0.62
N ARG A 140 5.28 10.18 0.26
CA ARG A 140 4.18 10.30 -0.70
C ARG A 140 2.97 10.92 -0.01
N ALA A 141 2.50 12.07 -0.51
CA ALA A 141 1.44 12.85 0.12
C ALA A 141 0.10 12.10 0.07
N ASP A 142 -0.18 11.40 -1.02
CA ASP A 142 -1.32 10.52 -1.19
C ASP A 142 -1.30 9.36 -0.18
N VAL A 143 -0.17 8.67 -0.04
CA VAL A 143 0.00 7.56 0.93
C VAL A 143 -0.24 8.04 2.37
N LEU A 144 0.24 9.24 2.74
CA LEU A 144 -0.02 9.80 4.08
C LEU A 144 -1.53 9.99 4.35
N ILE A 145 -2.28 10.42 3.33
CA ILE A 145 -3.73 10.62 3.44
C ILE A 145 -4.47 9.26 3.46
N GLU A 146 -4.03 8.30 2.64
CA GLU A 146 -4.56 6.93 2.64
C GLU A 146 -4.35 6.24 4.00
N GLU A 147 -3.17 6.39 4.61
CA GLU A 147 -2.91 5.90 5.96
C GLU A 147 -3.82 6.56 7.00
N GLN A 148 -4.16 7.83 6.83
CA GLN A 148 -5.10 8.52 7.71
C GLN A 148 -6.54 7.98 7.53
N LEU A 149 -6.97 7.70 6.31
CA LEU A 149 -8.24 7.01 6.04
C LEU A 149 -8.28 5.63 6.70
N ALA A 150 -7.21 4.84 6.54
CA ALA A 150 -7.09 3.54 7.18
C ALA A 150 -7.15 3.62 8.73
N LYS A 151 -6.60 4.68 9.34
CA LYS A 151 -6.74 4.92 10.80
C LYS A 151 -8.19 5.17 11.22
N TYR A 152 -9.01 5.78 10.38
CA TYR A 152 -10.44 5.93 10.66
C TYR A 152 -11.17 4.60 10.57
N ASP A 153 -10.87 3.81 9.53
CA ASP A 153 -11.44 2.47 9.36
C ASP A 153 -11.06 1.55 10.54
N ASP A 154 -9.80 1.58 10.98
CA ASP A 154 -9.32 0.85 12.16
C ASP A 154 -10.04 1.27 13.46
N LYS A 155 -10.35 2.56 13.63
CA LYS A 155 -11.09 3.04 14.81
C LYS A 155 -12.53 2.53 14.80
N ILE A 156 -13.18 2.56 13.63
CA ILE A 156 -14.52 2.03 13.45
C ILE A 156 -14.53 0.53 13.79
N GLU A 157 -13.59 -0.23 13.23
CA GLU A 157 -13.50 -1.67 13.45
C GLU A 157 -13.17 -2.04 14.92
N LYS A 158 -12.34 -1.22 15.58
CA LYS A 158 -12.08 -1.36 17.02
C LYS A 158 -13.32 -1.11 17.87
N GLU A 159 -14.18 -0.14 17.52
CA GLU A 159 -15.42 0.09 18.25
C GLU A 159 -16.45 -1.01 18.00
N ILE A 160 -16.54 -1.53 16.78
CA ILE A 160 -17.40 -2.67 16.42
C ILE A 160 -16.97 -3.92 17.16
N SER A 161 -15.68 -4.25 17.15
CA SER A 161 -15.16 -5.41 17.88
C SER A 161 -15.37 -5.30 19.39
N LYS A 162 -15.25 -4.11 19.99
CA LYS A 162 -15.62 -3.88 21.40
C LYS A 162 -17.11 -4.09 21.66
N ALA A 163 -17.97 -3.63 20.75
CA ALA A 163 -19.40 -3.80 20.87
C ALA A 163 -19.83 -5.26 20.70
N ALA A 164 -19.24 -5.98 19.73
CA ALA A 164 -19.42 -7.41 19.55
C ALA A 164 -19.04 -8.19 20.83
N ARG A 165 -17.94 -7.81 21.51
CA ARG A 165 -17.57 -8.38 22.82
C ARG A 165 -18.63 -8.12 23.88
N LYS A 166 -19.19 -6.91 23.91
CA LYS A 166 -20.13 -6.46 24.94
C LYS A 166 -21.54 -7.04 24.78
N PHE A 167 -22.03 -7.16 23.55
CA PHE A 167 -23.40 -7.57 23.25
C PHE A 167 -23.54 -9.04 22.81
N GLY A 168 -22.45 -9.70 22.41
CA GLY A 168 -22.43 -11.13 22.10
C GLY A 168 -23.40 -11.53 21.00
N ASP A 169 -24.23 -12.55 21.26
CA ASP A 169 -25.13 -13.16 20.27
C ASP A 169 -26.28 -12.22 19.82
N ASN A 170 -26.57 -11.16 20.59
CA ASN A 170 -27.55 -10.13 20.23
C ASN A 170 -26.94 -8.94 19.46
N PHE A 171 -25.66 -9.02 19.08
CA PHE A 171 -24.99 -7.95 18.35
C PHE A 171 -25.38 -7.99 16.87
N ASN A 172 -26.11 -6.97 16.42
CA ASN A 172 -26.32 -6.71 15.00
C ASN A 172 -25.40 -5.56 14.56
N GLU A 173 -24.39 -5.91 13.75
CA GLU A 173 -23.38 -4.97 13.27
C GLU A 173 -24.00 -3.82 12.44
N THR A 174 -24.96 -4.14 11.58
CA THR A 174 -25.59 -3.17 10.66
C THR A 174 -26.33 -2.09 11.45
N VAL A 175 -27.08 -2.50 12.47
CA VAL A 175 -27.79 -1.56 13.37
C VAL A 175 -26.79 -0.79 14.23
N PHE A 176 -25.69 -1.41 14.64
CA PHE A 176 -24.68 -0.73 15.46
C PHE A 176 -23.93 0.35 14.68
N ARG A 177 -23.58 0.08 13.42
CA ARG A 177 -22.97 1.07 12.51
C ARG A 177 -23.90 2.27 12.27
N SER A 178 -25.22 2.04 12.17
CA SER A 178 -26.19 3.11 11.91
C SER A 178 -26.61 3.91 13.13
N THR A 179 -26.38 3.41 14.35
CA THR A 179 -26.95 3.99 15.59
C THR A 179 -25.87 4.58 16.51
N ASN A 180 -24.63 4.10 16.43
CA ASN A 180 -23.58 4.56 17.33
C ASN A 180 -23.02 5.93 16.90
N THR A 181 -23.14 6.93 17.78
CA THR A 181 -22.69 8.30 17.52
C THR A 181 -21.21 8.40 17.20
N ARG A 182 -20.35 7.62 17.88
CA ARG A 182 -18.90 7.63 17.61
C ARG A 182 -18.55 7.01 16.26
N ILE A 183 -19.23 5.93 15.86
CA ILE A 183 -19.01 5.33 14.53
C ILE A 183 -19.46 6.30 13.44
N LEU A 184 -20.65 6.90 13.60
CA LEU A 184 -21.16 7.91 12.67
C LEU A 184 -20.23 9.11 12.54
N GLU A 185 -19.68 9.61 13.65
CA GLU A 185 -18.69 10.70 13.63
C GLU A 185 -17.39 10.31 12.89
N GLN A 186 -16.83 9.12 13.16
CA GLN A 186 -15.61 8.67 12.47
C GLN A 186 -15.88 8.40 10.99
N GLN A 187 -17.04 7.84 10.65
CA GLN A 187 -17.44 7.55 9.28
C GLN A 187 -17.66 8.85 8.49
N THR A 188 -18.32 9.85 9.11
CA THR A 188 -18.48 11.18 8.51
C THR A 188 -17.13 11.84 8.24
N LYS A 189 -16.17 11.76 9.18
CA LYS A 189 -14.80 12.28 8.98
C LYS A 189 -14.09 11.56 7.84
N ARG A 190 -14.14 10.23 7.82
CA ARG A 190 -13.56 9.38 6.78
C ARG A 190 -14.13 9.70 5.41
N ASP A 191 -15.45 9.82 5.28
CA ASP A 191 -16.13 10.08 4.01
C ASP A 191 -15.87 11.51 3.52
N THR A 192 -15.86 12.49 4.43
CA THR A 192 -15.50 13.89 4.11
C THR A 192 -14.07 13.97 3.60
N LEU A 193 -13.12 13.32 4.29
CA LEU A 193 -11.73 13.24 3.88
C LEU A 193 -11.58 12.55 2.52
N HIS A 194 -12.25 11.41 2.31
CA HIS A 194 -12.20 10.66 1.06
C HIS A 194 -12.74 11.47 -0.12
N ILE A 195 -13.87 12.16 0.05
CA ILE A 195 -14.45 13.01 -1.00
C ILE A 195 -13.49 14.15 -1.34
N ARG A 196 -12.92 14.81 -0.33
CA ARG A 196 -11.97 15.91 -0.51
C ARG A 196 -10.69 15.43 -1.21
N PHE A 197 -10.17 14.29 -0.80
CA PHE A 197 -9.00 13.65 -1.40
C PHE A 197 -9.23 13.24 -2.85
N ALA A 198 -10.33 12.56 -3.16
CA ALA A 198 -10.69 12.17 -4.52
C ALA A 198 -10.83 13.39 -5.44
N LYS A 199 -11.44 14.47 -4.95
CA LYS A 199 -11.56 15.74 -5.69
C LYS A 199 -10.19 16.39 -5.94
N ALA A 200 -9.31 16.38 -4.94
CA ALA A 200 -7.96 16.93 -5.07
C ALA A 200 -7.13 16.17 -6.12
N LEU A 201 -7.19 14.83 -6.12
CA LEU A 201 -6.49 13.99 -7.10
C LEU A 201 -7.02 14.18 -8.52
N ASN A 202 -8.34 14.15 -8.71
CA ASN A 202 -8.95 14.33 -10.04
C ASN A 202 -8.61 15.70 -10.65
N ASN A 203 -8.47 16.73 -9.82
CA ASN A 203 -8.11 18.07 -10.26
C ASN A 203 -6.58 18.32 -10.25
N SER A 204 -5.77 17.32 -9.90
CA SER A 204 -4.31 17.45 -9.73
C SER A 204 -3.90 18.63 -8.83
N ASN A 205 -4.69 18.93 -7.80
CA ASN A 205 -4.48 20.08 -6.92
C ASN A 205 -3.54 19.72 -5.75
N LEU A 206 -2.25 20.02 -5.92
CA LEU A 206 -1.21 19.68 -4.94
C LEU A 206 -1.31 20.50 -3.65
N GLU A 207 -1.75 21.76 -3.72
CA GLU A 207 -1.96 22.60 -2.54
C GLU A 207 -3.08 22.05 -1.66
N GLU A 208 -4.14 21.52 -2.29
CA GLU A 208 -5.23 20.89 -1.56
C GLU A 208 -4.76 19.62 -0.83
N LEU A 209 -3.90 18.80 -1.46
CA LEU A 209 -3.31 17.62 -0.80
C LEU A 209 -2.51 18.02 0.44
N ARG A 210 -1.72 19.09 0.35
CA ARG A 210 -0.99 19.64 1.49
C ARG A 210 -1.94 20.13 2.58
N GLN A 211 -2.99 20.85 2.20
CA GLN A 211 -3.94 21.40 3.14
C GLN A 211 -4.70 20.30 3.88
N ILE A 212 -5.07 19.21 3.19
CA ILE A 212 -5.64 18.01 3.81
C ILE A 212 -4.71 17.45 4.90
N ILE A 213 -3.41 17.32 4.62
CA ILE A 213 -2.42 16.81 5.58
C ILE A 213 -2.35 17.70 6.83
N ILE A 214 -2.39 19.03 6.65
CA ILE A 214 -2.35 20.01 7.74
C ILE A 214 -3.64 19.96 8.57
N ASP A 215 -4.80 19.97 7.90
CA ASP A 215 -6.13 20.02 8.54
C ASP A 215 -6.41 18.74 9.34
N GLU A 216 -6.07 17.57 8.80
CA GLU A 216 -6.15 16.29 9.50
C GLU A 216 -5.06 16.13 10.56
N GLY A 217 -4.09 17.04 10.59
CA GLY A 217 -3.00 17.06 11.56
C GLY A 217 -2.10 15.84 11.47
N ILE A 218 -1.86 15.32 10.27
CA ILE A 218 -1.05 14.13 10.02
C ILE A 218 0.39 14.40 10.46
N VAL A 219 0.90 13.52 11.33
CA VAL A 219 2.27 13.59 11.87
C VAL A 219 3.23 12.72 11.08
N CYS A 220 4.49 13.15 11.02
CA CYS A 220 5.57 12.33 10.48
C CYS A 220 5.72 11.03 11.30
N PRO A 221 5.70 9.84 10.67
CA PRO A 221 5.86 8.58 11.39
C PRO A 221 7.20 8.43 12.13
N LEU A 222 8.25 9.13 11.68
CA LEU A 222 9.58 9.05 12.28
C LEU A 222 9.80 10.09 13.39
N SER A 223 9.51 11.36 13.12
CA SER A 223 9.81 12.46 14.06
C SER A 223 8.62 12.85 14.94
N GLY A 224 7.40 12.42 14.60
CA GLY A 224 6.17 12.87 15.26
C GLY A 224 5.81 14.34 15.01
N THR A 225 6.61 15.07 14.21
CA THR A 225 6.38 16.49 13.93
C THR A 225 5.46 16.71 12.74
N LYS A 226 4.87 17.92 12.65
CA LYS A 226 3.95 18.35 11.58
C LYS A 226 4.57 19.39 10.63
N ASN A 227 5.90 19.51 10.66
CA ASN A 227 6.63 20.51 9.90
C ASN A 227 6.83 20.07 8.45
N TRP A 228 5.78 20.21 7.64
CA TRP A 228 5.73 19.76 6.26
C TRP A 228 6.11 20.88 5.27
N THR A 229 6.76 20.52 4.17
CA THR A 229 6.99 21.41 3.01
C THR A 229 5.76 21.48 2.10
N GLU A 230 5.88 22.24 1.01
CA GLU A 230 4.95 22.15 -0.11
C GLU A 230 5.02 20.78 -0.80
N VAL A 231 3.89 20.36 -1.36
CA VAL A 231 3.78 19.14 -2.16
C VAL A 231 4.28 19.45 -3.57
N ARG A 232 5.21 18.64 -4.06
CA ARG A 232 5.78 18.79 -5.41
C ARG A 232 5.58 17.51 -6.19
N GLN A 233 5.32 17.65 -7.49
CA GLN A 233 5.34 16.51 -8.39
C GLN A 233 6.78 16.04 -8.60
N PHE A 234 6.97 14.73 -8.50
CA PHE A 234 8.24 14.10 -8.81
C PHE A 234 8.04 13.07 -9.91
N ASN A 235 8.71 13.29 -11.05
CA ASN A 235 8.65 12.35 -12.15
C ASN A 235 9.42 11.09 -11.79
N LEU A 236 8.76 9.94 -11.93
CA LEU A 236 9.34 8.64 -11.60
C LEU A 236 10.22 8.08 -12.74
N MET A 237 10.21 8.69 -13.93
CA MET A 237 11.05 8.27 -15.03
C MET A 237 12.49 8.74 -14.82
N PHE A 238 13.42 7.80 -14.95
CA PHE A 238 14.84 8.10 -15.00
C PHE A 238 15.21 8.77 -16.32
N THR A 239 15.88 9.92 -16.23
CA THR A 239 16.35 10.69 -17.38
C THR A 239 17.84 10.55 -17.54
N THR A 240 18.31 10.49 -18.78
CA THR A 240 19.71 10.65 -19.14
C THR A 240 19.84 11.54 -20.37
N GLU A 241 21.05 11.92 -20.72
CA GLU A 241 21.34 12.77 -21.87
C GLU A 241 22.10 11.96 -22.93
N MET A 242 21.69 12.10 -24.18
CA MET A 242 22.28 11.40 -25.32
C MET A 242 22.83 12.41 -26.31
N GLY A 243 24.15 12.46 -26.44
CA GLY A 243 24.85 13.34 -27.37
C GLY A 243 26.34 13.36 -27.10
N SER A 244 27.14 13.73 -28.10
CA SER A 244 28.60 13.83 -27.98
C SER A 244 29.06 15.12 -27.28
N THR A 245 28.21 16.13 -27.23
CA THR A 245 28.48 17.43 -26.60
C THR A 245 27.33 17.79 -25.65
N THR A 246 27.65 18.50 -24.57
CA THR A 246 26.67 18.98 -23.58
C THR A 246 25.66 19.98 -24.16
N GLU A 247 26.03 20.72 -25.22
CA GLU A 247 25.14 21.71 -25.87
C GLU A 247 24.23 21.08 -26.94
N GLY A 248 24.56 19.88 -27.42
CA GLY A 248 23.77 19.13 -28.42
C GLY A 248 23.11 17.87 -27.86
N SER A 249 23.11 17.68 -26.54
CA SER A 249 22.57 16.48 -25.91
C SER A 249 21.04 16.49 -25.93
N MET A 250 20.45 15.37 -26.37
CA MET A 250 19.02 15.14 -26.30
C MET A 250 18.68 14.46 -24.98
N LYS A 251 17.76 15.03 -24.21
CA LYS A 251 17.23 14.37 -23.01
C LYS A 251 16.41 13.15 -23.43
N ILE A 252 16.79 11.97 -22.94
CA ILE A 252 16.11 10.70 -23.15
C ILE A 252 15.74 10.05 -21.81
N TYR A 253 14.88 9.03 -21.86
CA TYR A 253 14.32 8.38 -20.68
C TYR A 253 14.59 6.88 -20.73
N LEU A 254 14.86 6.27 -19.58
CA LEU A 254 14.72 4.83 -19.42
C LEU A 254 13.23 4.50 -19.40
N ARG A 255 12.81 3.52 -20.20
CA ARG A 255 11.39 3.13 -20.27
C ARG A 255 10.84 2.74 -18.88
N PRO A 256 9.72 3.32 -18.43
CA PRO A 256 9.05 2.89 -17.19
C PRO A 256 8.26 1.58 -17.38
N GLU A 257 7.96 1.20 -18.63
CA GLU A 257 7.22 -0.01 -19.01
C GLU A 257 7.64 -0.53 -20.39
N THR A 258 7.24 -1.75 -20.76
CA THR A 258 7.56 -2.36 -22.07
C THR A 258 6.50 -2.12 -23.15
N ALA A 259 5.28 -1.71 -22.78
CA ALA A 259 4.12 -1.66 -23.68
C ALA A 259 4.29 -0.68 -24.86
N GLN A 260 4.89 0.49 -24.63
CA GLN A 260 5.12 1.48 -25.69
C GLN A 260 5.95 0.94 -26.85
N GLY A 261 6.91 0.05 -26.56
CA GLY A 261 7.69 -0.64 -27.59
C GLY A 261 6.84 -1.53 -28.49
N ILE A 262 5.82 -2.18 -27.93
CA ILE A 262 4.85 -2.99 -28.67
C ILE A 262 3.98 -2.09 -29.54
N PHE A 263 3.39 -1.04 -28.97
CA PHE A 263 2.49 -0.14 -29.72
C PHE A 263 3.15 0.48 -30.95
N VAL A 264 4.37 1.00 -30.80
CA VAL A 264 5.10 1.64 -31.92
C VAL A 264 5.41 0.65 -33.05
N ASN A 265 5.73 -0.61 -32.71
CA ASN A 265 6.03 -1.64 -33.71
C ASN A 265 4.78 -2.29 -34.30
N ASN A 266 3.68 -2.37 -33.55
CA ASN A 266 2.42 -3.00 -33.99
C ASN A 266 1.87 -2.33 -35.26
N PHE A 267 1.75 -0.99 -35.23
CA PHE A 267 1.26 -0.22 -36.38
C PHE A 267 2.15 -0.28 -37.62
N THR A 268 3.44 -0.61 -37.46
CA THR A 268 4.41 -0.55 -38.56
C THR A 268 4.69 -1.92 -39.17
N ARG A 269 4.65 -3.00 -38.37
CA ARG A 269 5.19 -4.32 -38.75
C ARG A 269 4.23 -5.50 -38.60
N PHE A 270 3.23 -5.42 -37.73
CA PHE A 270 2.36 -6.58 -37.42
C PHE A 270 0.94 -6.45 -37.98
N LEU A 271 0.48 -5.24 -38.29
CA LEU A 271 -0.85 -4.96 -38.87
C LEU A 271 -0.80 -4.53 -40.35
N ARG A 272 0.33 -4.74 -41.03
CA ARG A 272 0.44 -4.61 -42.50
C ARG A 272 0.42 -5.99 -43.12
#